data_AF-A0A357Y244-F1
#
_entry.id   AF-A0A357Y244-F1
#
_cell.length_a   1.000
_cell.length_b   1.000
_cell.length_c   1.000
_cell.angle_alpha   90.00
_cell.angle_beta   90.00
_cell.angle_gamma   90.00
#
_symmetry.space_group_name_H-M   'P 1'
#
loop_
_entity.id
_entity.type
_entity.pdbx_description
1 polymer ?
#
loop_
_entity_poly.entity_id
_entity_poly.type
_entity_poly.pdbx_seq_one_letter_code
_entity_poly.pdbx_strand_id
1 'polypeptide(L)' 'NIDSYMKILRKKLGDGSGIIKTVRGVGYRLEAGQA' A
#
# COMPACT_ATOMS: atom_id res chain seq x y z
N ASN A 1 -5.68 -12.40 -7.19
CA ASN A 1 -5.83 -11.00 -7.62
C ASN A 1 -4.93 -10.13 -6.74
N ILE A 2 -4.17 -9.21 -7.32
CA ILE A 2 -3.13 -8.44 -6.61
C ILE A 2 -3.70 -7.50 -5.53
N ASP A 3 -4.93 -7.01 -5.73
CA ASP A 3 -5.65 -6.18 -4.77
C ASP A 3 -5.91 -6.93 -3.44
N SER A 4 -6.17 -8.23 -3.52
CA SER A 4 -6.38 -9.08 -2.33
C SER A 4 -5.11 -9.18 -1.48
N TYR A 5 -3.95 -9.35 -2.12
CA TYR A 5 -2.66 -9.35 -1.44
C TYR A 5 -2.34 -7.97 -0.88
N MET A 6 -2.70 -6.90 -1.61
CA MET A 6 -2.46 -5.55 -1.12
C MET A 6 -3.30 -5.20 0.11
N LYS A 7 -4.52 -5.72 0.20
CA LYS A 7 -5.35 -5.62 1.42
C LYS A 7 -4.71 -6.33 2.62
N ILE A 8 -4.17 -7.53 2.41
CA ILE A 8 -3.47 -8.30 3.46
C ILE A 8 -2.20 -7.55 3.90
N LEU A 9 -1.44 -7.02 2.95
CA LEU A 9 -0.20 -6.30 3.22
C LEU A 9 -0.47 -5.02 4.03
N ARG A 10 -1.47 -4.22 3.64
CA ARG A 10 -1.92 -3.05 4.41
C ARG A 10 -2.33 -3.40 5.84
N LYS A 11 -3.03 -4.53 6.02
CA LYS A 11 -3.43 -5.01 7.34
C LYS A 11 -2.22 -5.42 8.20
N LYS A 12 -1.21 -6.06 7.60
CA LYS A 12 0.05 -6.42 8.30
C LYS A 12 0.88 -5.20 8.69
N LEU A 13 0.84 -4.14 7.90
CA LEU A 13 1.57 -2.90 8.17
C LEU A 13 0.99 -2.08 9.35
N GLY A 14 -0.22 -2.39 9.82
CA GLY A 14 -0.85 -1.69 10.95
C GLY A 14 -0.94 -0.18 10.70
N ASP A 15 -0.35 0.62 11.58
CA ASP A 15 -0.29 2.09 11.48
C ASP A 15 0.43 2.58 10.21
N GLY A 16 1.28 1.74 9.60
CA GLY A 16 1.93 2.00 8.32
C GLY A 16 1.03 1.76 7.09
N SER A 17 -0.25 1.42 7.26
CA SER A 17 -1.16 1.09 6.14
C SER A 17 -1.32 2.21 5.09
N GLY A 18 -1.06 3.46 5.48
CA GLY A 18 -1.04 4.65 4.62
C GLY A 18 0.19 4.77 3.71
N ILE A 19 1.25 3.99 3.95
CA ILE A 19 2.49 4.00 3.14
C ILE A 19 2.20 3.52 1.71
N ILE A 20 1.24 2.62 1.54
CA ILE A 20 0.92 2.07 0.23
C ILE A 20 -0.14 2.95 -0.43
N LYS A 21 0.14 3.53 -1.59
CA LYS A 21 -0.83 4.28 -2.39
C LYS A 21 -1.17 3.55 -3.68
N THR A 22 -2.44 3.52 -4.02
CA THR A 22 -2.91 2.96 -5.29
C THR A 22 -2.84 4.06 -6.35
N VAL A 23 -2.15 3.79 -7.45
CA VAL A 23 -2.07 4.65 -8.63
C VAL A 23 -2.93 4.01 -9.72
N ARG A 24 -4.12 4.59 -9.94
CA ARG A 24 -5.11 4.03 -10.86
C ARG A 24 -4.56 3.92 -12.28
N GLY A 25 -4.69 2.73 -12.87
CA GLY A 25 -4.18 2.44 -14.21
C GLY A 25 -2.68 2.17 -14.30
N VAL A 26 -1.97 2.16 -13.16
CA VAL A 26 -0.50 1.93 -13.11
C VAL A 26 -0.15 0.82 -12.12
N GLY A 27 -0.64 0.88 -10.88
CA GLY A 27 -0.30 -0.10 -9.84
C GLY A 27 -0.27 0.52 -8.45
N TYR A 28 0.77 0.22 -7.67
CA TYR A 28 0.92 0.71 -6.30
C TYR A 28 2.29 1.34 -6.06
N ARG A 29 2.32 2.39 -5.24
CA ARG A 29 3.53 3.10 -4.81
C ARG A 29 3.67 2.99 -3.30
N LEU A 30 4.91 2.86 -2.83
CA LEU A 30 5.26 2.89 -1.41
C LEU A 30 5.84 4.27 -1.09
N GLU A 31 5.25 4.98 -0.13
CA GLU A 31 5.71 6.28 0.35
C GLU A 31 6.01 6.15 1.85
N ALA A 32 7.19 5.63 2.17
CA ALA A 32 7.69 5.55 3.54
C ALA A 32 8.48 6.84 3.83
N GLY A 33 7.88 7.78 4.57
CA GLY A 33 8.54 8.94 5.15
C GLY A 33 9.30 9.86 4.18
N GLN A 34 8.68 10.98 3.78
CA GLN A 34 9.49 12.21 3.73
C GLN A 34 9.80 12.57 5.19
N ALA A 35 11.10 12.67 5.48
CA ALA A 35 11.64 13.11 6.76
C ALA A 35 11.15 14.53 7.13
#